data_AF-A0A1C9WPN9-F1
#
_entry.id   AF-A0A1C9WPN9-F1
#
_cell.length_a   1.000
_cell.length_b   1.000
_cell.length_c   1.000
_cell.angle_alpha   90.00
_cell.angle_beta   90.00
_cell.angle_gamma   90.00
#
_symmetry.space_group_name_H-M   'P 1'
#
loop_
_entity.id
_entity.type
_entity.pdbx_description
1 polymer ?
#
loop_
_entity_poly.entity_id
_entity_poly.type
_entity_poly.pdbx_seq_one_letter_code
_entity_poly.pdbx_strand_id
1 'polypeptide(L)'
;MTPDKTFTDQGLTGANRARRGLSEALAACRAGPGRRDPGRDQTRPPGPAPLHDAKYIVAELTRREVKLSVSGSVHDPTDPVGRLLFHIVAMVTEFEANLIRARSREGMAVAEATGRLRGKQPKLSKEQEAHLVSVHRAIKRAGDPA
;
A
#
# COMPACT_ATOMS: atom_id res chain seq x y z
N MET A 1 -30.77 -16.08 6.73
CA MET A 1 -30.19 -15.01 5.91
C MET A 1 -29.21 -14.25 6.78
N THR A 2 -27.91 -14.28 6.48
CA THR A 2 -26.97 -13.35 7.11
C THR A 2 -27.31 -11.94 6.65
N PRO A 3 -27.39 -10.93 7.53
CA PRO A 3 -27.68 -9.55 7.13
C PRO A 3 -26.61 -9.07 6.13
N ASP A 4 -27.03 -8.30 5.13
CA ASP A 4 -26.13 -7.63 4.20
C ASP A 4 -25.22 -6.69 5.00
N LYS A 5 -23.93 -7.02 5.07
CA LYS A 5 -22.93 -6.21 5.76
C LYS A 5 -22.29 -5.26 4.77
N THR A 6 -22.69 -3.99 4.81
CA THR A 6 -22.06 -2.92 4.04
C THR A 6 -20.94 -2.30 4.86
N PHE A 7 -19.73 -2.29 4.31
CA PHE A 7 -18.57 -1.64 4.89
C PHE A 7 -18.17 -0.45 4.02
N THR A 8 -18.01 0.72 4.61
CA THR A 8 -17.77 1.96 3.87
C THR A 8 -16.64 2.77 4.50
N ASP A 9 -15.72 3.23 3.67
CA ASP A 9 -14.63 4.12 4.04
C ASP A 9 -14.96 5.54 3.52
N GLN A 10 -15.56 6.38 4.37
CA GLN A 10 -15.96 7.75 4.01
C GLN A 10 -14.81 8.75 4.13
N GLY A 11 -14.72 9.68 3.18
CA GLY A 11 -13.72 10.76 3.21
C GLY A 11 -12.26 10.31 3.03
N LEU A 12 -12.04 9.08 2.53
CA LEU A 12 -10.70 8.56 2.29
C LEU A 12 -10.34 8.65 0.80
N THR A 13 -9.11 9.08 0.51
CA THR A 13 -8.56 9.12 -0.85
C THR A 13 -7.65 7.92 -1.12
N GLY A 14 -7.22 7.75 -2.37
CA GLY A 14 -6.21 6.77 -2.80
C GLY A 14 -4.91 6.76 -1.99
N ALA A 15 -4.57 7.86 -1.32
CA ALA A 15 -3.34 7.99 -0.53
C ALA A 15 -3.48 7.52 0.92
N ASN A 16 -4.71 7.36 1.43
CA ASN A 16 -4.95 7.04 2.84
C ASN A 16 -4.75 5.53 3.10
N ARG A 17 -3.76 5.21 3.95
CA ARG A 17 -3.36 3.83 4.28
C ARG A 17 -4.31 3.14 5.28
N ALA A 18 -4.93 3.90 6.17
CA ALA A 18 -5.84 3.36 7.18
C ALA A 18 -7.25 3.30 6.60
N ARG A 19 -7.63 2.12 6.07
CA ARG A 19 -8.95 1.83 5.50
C ARG A 19 -9.62 0.74 6.31
N ARG A 20 -10.34 1.15 7.36
CA ARG A 20 -10.96 0.21 8.30
C ARG A 20 -12.11 -0.53 7.63
N GLY A 21 -12.94 0.16 6.85
CA GLY A 21 -14.05 -0.44 6.12
C GLY A 21 -13.58 -1.53 5.16
N LEU A 22 -12.57 -1.26 4.34
CA LEU A 22 -11.98 -2.26 3.44
C LEU A 22 -11.37 -3.45 4.19
N SER A 23 -10.68 -3.20 5.31
CA SER A 23 -10.05 -4.26 6.11
C SER A 23 -11.11 -5.18 6.74
N GLU A 24 -12.17 -4.58 7.29
CA GLU A 24 -13.32 -5.30 7.85
C GLU A 24 -14.10 -6.05 6.77
N ALA A 25 -14.28 -5.46 5.58
CA ALA A 25 -14.90 -6.12 4.42
C ALA A 25 -14.11 -7.37 4.02
N LEU A 26 -12.80 -7.23 3.82
CA LEU A 26 -11.92 -8.36 3.48
C LEU A 26 -11.94 -9.44 4.56
N ALA A 27 -11.97 -9.06 5.85
CA ALA A 27 -12.07 -10.01 6.96
C ALA A 27 -13.44 -10.71 7.02
N ALA A 28 -14.52 -10.02 6.63
CA ALA A 28 -15.87 -10.58 6.56
C ALA A 28 -16.06 -11.51 5.36
N CYS A 29 -15.28 -11.34 4.28
CA CYS A 29 -15.23 -12.26 3.15
C CYS A 29 -14.65 -13.61 3.59
N ARG A 30 -15.53 -14.55 3.98
CA ARG A 30 -15.19 -15.97 4.08
C ARG A 30 -15.03 -16.53 2.66
N ALA A 31 -13.98 -17.33 2.44
CA ALA A 31 -13.80 -18.06 1.18
C ALA A 31 -15.10 -18.81 0.85
N GLY A 32 -15.66 -18.56 -0.33
CA GLY A 32 -16.82 -19.32 -0.80
C GLY A 32 -16.47 -20.80 -0.97
N PRO A 33 -17.46 -21.69 -1.14
CA PRO A 33 -17.21 -23.07 -1.54
C PRO A 33 -16.85 -23.07 -3.03
N GLY A 34 -15.70 -22.50 -3.37
CA GLY A 34 -15.09 -22.51 -4.69
C GLY A 34 -14.03 -23.60 -4.76
N ARG A 35 -14.00 -24.30 -5.88
CA ARG A 35 -13.09 -25.42 -6.12
C ARG A 35 -11.65 -24.88 -6.11
N ARG A 36 -10.91 -25.16 -5.04
CA ARG A 36 -9.48 -24.79 -4.93
C ARG A 36 -8.73 -25.31 -6.15
N ASP A 37 -8.05 -24.41 -6.85
CA ASP A 37 -7.04 -24.78 -7.84
C ASP A 37 -5.84 -25.42 -7.10
N PRO A 38 -5.56 -26.72 -7.29
CA PRO A 38 -4.50 -27.42 -6.57
C PRO A 38 -3.08 -26.94 -6.97
N GLY A 39 -2.95 -26.13 -8.02
CA GLY A 39 -1.67 -25.61 -8.50
C GLY A 39 -1.22 -24.28 -7.90
N ARG A 40 -2.05 -23.58 -7.10
CA ARG A 40 -1.66 -22.28 -6.50
C ARG A 40 -1.02 -22.48 -5.13
N ASP A 41 0.22 -22.03 -5.00
CA ASP A 41 0.88 -21.87 -3.72
C ASP A 41 0.16 -20.80 -2.88
N GLN A 42 -0.52 -21.25 -1.81
CA GLN A 42 -1.26 -20.42 -0.86
C GLN A 42 -0.42 -20.02 0.36
N THR A 43 0.86 -20.44 0.42
CA THR A 43 1.60 -20.51 1.70
C THR A 43 2.29 -19.21 2.12
N ARG A 44 2.21 -18.14 1.33
CA ARG A 44 2.74 -16.85 1.75
C ARG A 44 1.63 -15.83 2.01
N PRO A 45 1.23 -15.59 3.28
CA PRO A 45 0.55 -14.34 3.58
C PRO A 45 1.49 -13.21 3.12
N PRO A 46 1.00 -12.24 2.33
CA PRO A 46 1.76 -11.03 2.12
C PRO A 46 2.10 -10.47 3.50
N GLY A 47 3.34 -10.00 3.70
CA GLY A 47 3.64 -9.13 4.84
C GLY A 47 2.68 -7.91 4.84
N PRO A 48 2.75 -7.00 5.82
CA PRO A 48 1.84 -5.86 5.89
C PRO A 48 1.96 -4.99 4.63
N ALA A 49 1.16 -5.30 3.62
CA ALA A 49 1.19 -4.66 2.33
C ALA A 49 0.39 -3.37 2.43
N PRO A 50 0.79 -2.30 1.73
CA PRO A 50 0.05 -1.07 1.75
C PRO A 50 -1.38 -1.31 1.24
N LEU A 51 -2.37 -1.23 2.12
CA LEU A 51 -3.83 -1.38 1.88
C LEU A 51 -4.44 -0.34 0.90
N HIS A 52 -3.61 0.34 0.12
CA HIS A 52 -3.98 1.36 -0.87
C HIS A 52 -3.74 0.93 -2.31
N ASP A 53 -2.96 -0.14 -2.54
CA ASP A 53 -2.66 -0.58 -3.90
C ASP A 53 -3.82 -1.43 -4.41
N ALA A 54 -4.55 -0.94 -5.41
CA ALA A 54 -5.65 -1.69 -6.00
C ALA A 54 -5.17 -3.05 -6.54
N LYS A 55 -3.90 -3.20 -6.90
CA LYS A 55 -3.29 -4.51 -7.20
C LYS A 55 -3.36 -5.47 -6.03
N TYR A 56 -3.03 -4.99 -4.83
CA TYR A 56 -3.04 -5.80 -3.63
C TYR A 56 -4.46 -6.23 -3.28
N ILE A 57 -5.41 -5.30 -3.41
CA ILE A 57 -6.83 -5.58 -3.20
C ILE A 57 -7.31 -6.66 -4.19
N VAL A 58 -7.01 -6.48 -5.48
CA VAL A 58 -7.32 -7.44 -6.54
C VAL A 58 -6.67 -8.81 -6.28
N ALA A 59 -5.40 -8.83 -5.85
CA ALA A 59 -4.68 -10.06 -5.53
C ALA A 59 -5.32 -10.79 -4.33
N GLU A 60 -5.71 -10.07 -3.28
CA GLU A 60 -6.38 -10.67 -2.12
C GLU A 60 -7.80 -11.15 -2.44
N LEU A 61 -8.56 -10.40 -3.23
CA LEU A 61 -9.88 -10.84 -3.70
C LEU A 61 -9.76 -12.09 -4.57
N THR A 62 -8.74 -12.16 -5.44
CA THR A 62 -8.46 -13.36 -6.25
C THR A 62 -8.08 -14.54 -5.37
N ARG A 63 -7.19 -14.36 -4.40
CA ARG A 63 -6.73 -15.42 -3.48
C ARG A 63 -7.87 -15.99 -2.64
N ARG A 64 -8.84 -15.14 -2.27
CA ARG A 64 -10.01 -15.53 -1.47
C ARG A 64 -11.20 -15.97 -2.32
N GLU A 65 -11.06 -15.98 -3.64
CA GLU A 65 -12.12 -16.31 -4.61
C GLU A 65 -13.39 -15.46 -4.41
N VAL A 66 -13.19 -14.18 -4.08
CA VAL A 66 -14.28 -13.24 -3.82
C VAL A 66 -14.69 -12.57 -5.12
N LYS A 67 -16.00 -12.62 -5.42
CA LYS A 67 -16.58 -11.92 -6.56
C LYS A 67 -16.55 -10.42 -6.35
N LEU A 68 -16.11 -9.67 -7.35
CA LEU A 68 -16.05 -8.23 -7.32
C LEU A 68 -17.22 -7.64 -8.12
N SER A 69 -18.02 -6.78 -7.51
CA SER A 69 -19.03 -6.00 -8.22
C SER A 69 -18.50 -4.60 -8.50
N VAL A 70 -18.41 -4.21 -9.78
CA VAL A 70 -18.04 -2.86 -10.21
C VAL A 70 -19.11 -2.33 -11.14
N SER A 71 -19.67 -1.16 -10.83
CA SER A 71 -20.68 -0.48 -11.67
C SER A 71 -21.85 -1.39 -12.09
N GLY A 72 -22.31 -2.24 -11.18
CA GLY A 72 -23.44 -3.18 -11.42
C GLY A 72 -23.07 -4.48 -12.10
N SER A 73 -21.82 -4.66 -12.54
CA SER A 73 -21.33 -5.92 -13.13
C SER A 73 -20.56 -6.74 -12.09
N VAL A 74 -20.93 -8.01 -11.92
CA VAL A 74 -20.28 -8.94 -11.00
C VAL A 74 -19.25 -9.77 -11.76
N HIS A 75 -18.01 -9.77 -11.28
CA HIS A 75 -16.88 -10.46 -11.88
C HIS A 75 -16.32 -11.50 -10.93
N ASP A 76 -16.27 -12.75 -11.42
CA ASP A 76 -15.81 -13.90 -10.66
C ASP A 76 -14.32 -14.17 -10.96
N PRO A 77 -13.41 -14.16 -9.97
CA PRO A 77 -12.00 -14.45 -10.20
C PRO A 77 -11.74 -15.91 -10.64
N THR A 78 -12.73 -16.80 -10.62
CA THR A 78 -12.61 -18.19 -11.11
C THR A 78 -13.04 -18.35 -12.57
N ASP A 79 -13.72 -17.36 -13.15
CA ASP A 79 -14.13 -17.34 -14.56
C ASP A 79 -13.04 -16.74 -15.47
N PRO A 80 -12.80 -17.24 -16.70
CA PRO A 80 -11.80 -16.67 -17.60
C PRO A 80 -11.97 -15.17 -17.86
N VAL A 81 -13.20 -14.67 -18.00
CA VAL A 81 -13.47 -13.24 -18.25
C VAL A 81 -13.21 -12.43 -16.98
N GLY A 82 -13.64 -12.93 -15.83
CA GLY A 82 -13.35 -12.30 -14.55
C GLY A 82 -11.85 -12.25 -14.24
N ARG A 83 -11.11 -13.34 -14.46
CA ARG A 83 -9.63 -13.34 -14.32
C ARG A 83 -8.97 -12.29 -15.20
N LEU A 84 -9.39 -12.18 -16.47
CA LEU A 84 -8.86 -11.19 -17.39
C LEU A 84 -9.06 -9.76 -16.85
N LEU A 85 -10.27 -9.45 -16.36
CA LEU A 85 -10.56 -8.15 -15.77
C LEU A 85 -9.66 -7.86 -14.57
N PHE A 86 -9.52 -8.80 -13.64
CA PHE A 86 -8.67 -8.63 -12.46
C PHE A 86 -7.22 -8.33 -12.88
N HIS A 87 -6.69 -9.01 -13.89
CA HIS A 87 -5.35 -8.71 -14.42
C HIS A 87 -5.26 -7.33 -15.07
N ILE A 88 -6.25 -6.92 -15.88
CA ILE A 88 -6.25 -5.60 -16.50
C ILE A 88 -6.27 -4.49 -15.44
N VAL A 89 -7.13 -4.61 -14.42
CA VAL A 89 -7.21 -3.64 -13.32
C VAL A 89 -5.86 -3.55 -12.59
N ALA A 90 -5.23 -4.69 -12.32
CA ALA A 90 -3.91 -4.71 -11.69
C ALA A 90 -2.84 -4.01 -12.55
N MET A 91 -2.83 -4.25 -13.87
CA MET A 91 -1.89 -3.61 -14.80
C MET A 91 -2.12 -2.11 -14.92
N VAL A 92 -3.37 -1.65 -15.06
CA VAL A 92 -3.69 -0.22 -15.14
C VAL A 92 -3.25 0.50 -13.86
N THR A 93 -3.51 -0.12 -12.70
CA THR A 93 -3.07 0.42 -11.40
C THR A 93 -1.54 0.54 -11.33
N GLU A 94 -0.79 -0.43 -11.87
CA GLU A 94 0.68 -0.34 -11.99
C GLU A 94 1.12 0.87 -12.79
N PHE A 95 0.51 0.98 -13.96
CA PHE A 95 0.87 1.95 -14.97
C PHE A 95 0.68 3.36 -14.42
N GLU A 96 -0.47 3.63 -13.80
CA GLU A 96 -0.76 4.91 -13.15
C GLU A 96 0.23 5.23 -12.03
N ALA A 97 0.53 4.27 -11.15
CA ALA A 97 1.49 4.47 -10.07
C ALA A 97 2.89 4.79 -10.61
N ASN A 98 3.32 4.11 -11.67
CA ASN A 98 4.60 4.35 -12.32
C ASN A 98 4.64 5.73 -12.99
N LEU A 99 3.55 6.15 -13.64
CA LEU A 99 3.45 7.46 -14.28
C LEU A 99 3.54 8.60 -13.25
N ILE A 100 2.86 8.46 -12.10
CA ILE A 100 2.93 9.43 -11.00
C ILE A 100 4.37 9.54 -10.48
N ARG A 101 5.04 8.40 -10.24
CA ARG A 101 6.44 8.37 -9.77
C ARG A 101 7.40 9.02 -10.77
N ALA A 102 7.22 8.74 -12.07
CA ALA A 102 8.04 9.35 -13.13
C ALA A 102 7.91 10.87 -13.09
N ARG A 103 6.69 11.40 -13.06
CA ARG A 103 6.42 12.84 -12.98
C ARG A 103 6.98 13.47 -11.70
N SER A 104 6.84 12.80 -10.55
CA SER A 104 7.44 13.28 -9.29
C SER A 104 8.96 13.35 -9.37
N ARG A 105 9.60 12.35 -9.99
CA ARG A 105 11.06 12.32 -10.16
C ARG A 105 11.55 13.45 -11.08
N GLU A 106 10.85 13.69 -12.17
CA GLU A 106 11.12 14.83 -13.06
C GLU A 106 10.97 16.17 -12.32
N GLY A 107 9.88 16.34 -11.56
CA GLY A 107 9.68 17.54 -10.75
C GLY A 107 10.75 17.74 -9.68
N MET A 108 11.21 16.66 -9.04
CA MET A 108 12.32 16.70 -8.08
C MET A 108 13.64 17.09 -8.75
N ALA A 109 13.95 16.53 -9.92
CA ALA A 109 15.15 16.89 -10.67
C ALA A 109 15.17 18.38 -11.05
N VAL A 110 14.02 18.95 -11.45
CA VAL A 110 13.87 20.38 -11.71
C VAL A 110 14.03 21.21 -10.43
N ALA A 111 13.44 20.77 -9.31
CA ALA A 111 13.57 21.44 -8.01
C ALA A 111 15.02 21.41 -7.47
N GLU A 112 15.75 20.32 -7.71
CA GLU A 112 17.16 20.17 -7.37
C GLU A 112 18.03 21.11 -8.22
N ALA A 113 17.83 21.11 -9.55
CA ALA A 113 18.55 22.00 -10.47
C ALA A 113 18.31 23.50 -10.18
N THR A 114 17.13 23.85 -9.66
CA THR A 114 16.79 25.23 -9.28
C THR A 114 17.10 25.57 -7.81
N GLY A 115 17.70 24.65 -7.04
CA GLY A 115 18.05 24.85 -5.64
C GLY A 115 16.85 24.99 -4.69
N ARG A 116 15.65 24.60 -5.13
CA ARG A 116 14.40 24.70 -4.37
C ARG A 116 14.04 23.43 -3.60
N LEU A 117 14.81 22.36 -3.80
CA LEU A 117 14.63 21.11 -3.06
C LEU A 117 15.00 21.33 -1.58
N ARG A 118 14.00 21.64 -0.75
CA ARG A 118 14.17 21.76 0.69
C ARG A 118 13.74 20.46 1.34
N GLY A 119 14.72 19.73 1.88
CA GLY A 119 14.46 18.63 2.79
C GLY A 119 13.73 19.11 4.05
N LYS A 120 13.47 18.19 4.97
CA LYS A 120 12.90 18.55 6.28
C LYS A 120 13.81 19.58 6.96
N GLN A 121 13.23 20.70 7.38
CA GLN A 121 13.97 21.72 8.12
C GLN A 121 14.62 21.08 9.35
N PRO A 122 15.93 21.32 9.60
CA PRO A 122 16.59 20.86 10.80
C PRO A 122 15.81 21.32 12.03
N LYS A 123 15.52 20.40 12.95
CA LYS A 123 14.82 20.73 14.20
C LYS A 123 15.71 21.48 15.20
N LEU A 124 17.02 21.35 15.02
CA LEU A 124 18.04 21.90 15.89
C LEU A 124 18.71 23.07 15.19
N SER A 125 19.08 24.10 15.96
CA SER A 125 20.00 25.10 15.47
C SER A 125 21.40 24.47 15.25
N LYS A 126 22.23 25.10 14.42
CA LYS A 126 23.61 24.64 14.18
C LYS A 126 24.42 24.52 15.47
N GLU A 127 24.15 25.38 16.45
CA GLU A 127 24.80 25.39 17.75
C GLU A 127 24.38 24.18 18.59
N GLN A 128 23.08 23.86 18.62
CA GLN A 128 22.56 22.70 19.33
C GLN A 128 23.05 21.39 18.71
N GLU A 129 23.10 21.31 17.38
CA GLU A 129 23.66 20.17 16.66
C GLU A 129 25.14 19.98 16.98
N ALA A 130 25.94 21.05 16.93
CA ALA A 130 27.36 21.00 17.23
C ALA A 130 27.64 20.57 18.68
N HIS A 131 26.84 21.07 19.64
CA HIS A 131 26.94 20.68 21.04
C HIS A 131 26.59 19.20 21.24
N LEU A 132 25.50 18.71 20.65
CA LEU A 132 25.12 17.29 20.76
C LEU A 132 26.15 16.36 20.12
N VAL A 133 26.74 16.75 18.98
CA VAL A 133 27.81 15.98 18.34
C VAL A 133 29.06 15.96 19.21
N SER A 134 29.41 17.07 19.88
CA SER A 134 30.58 17.11 20.77
C SER A 134 30.39 16.21 21.99
N VAL A 135 29.22 16.29 22.63
CA VAL A 135 28.84 15.45 23.78
C VAL A 135 28.82 13.96 23.37
N HIS A 136 28.21 13.62 22.24
CA HIS A 136 28.19 12.24 21.75
C HIS A 136 29.60 11.69 21.48
N ARG A 137 30.48 12.49 20.88
CA ARG A 137 31.88 12.11 20.64
C ARG A 137 32.67 11.96 21.95
N ALA A 138 32.41 12.81 22.94
CA ALA A 138 33.04 12.69 24.26
C ALA A 138 32.61 11.40 24.97
N ILE A 139 31.32 11.08 24.95
CA ILE A 139 30.78 9.83 25.51
C ILE A 139 31.36 8.60 24.78
N LYS A 140 31.38 8.61 23.44
CA LYS A 140 31.99 7.55 22.63
C LYS A 140 33.47 7.33 22.92
N ARG A 141 34.22 8.39 23.22
CA ARG A 141 35.66 8.33 23.58
C ARG A 141 35.88 7.88 25.02
N ALA A 142 34.93 8.14 25.91
CA ALA A 142 34.99 7.68 27.29
C ALA A 142 34.73 6.16 27.43
N GLY A 143 34.16 5.51 26.41
CA GLY A 143 33.91 4.07 26.37
C GLY A 143 32.71 3.67 27.25
N ASP A 144 31.94 2.67 26.80
CA ASP A 144 30.84 2.05 27.55
C ASP A 144 31.27 1.74 29.00
N PRO A 145 30.63 2.32 30.03
CA PRO A 145 30.48 1.58 31.28
C PRO A 145 29.50 0.43 30.98
N ALA A 146 30.00 -0.80 31.14
CA ALA A 146 29.21 -2.03 31.08
C ALA A 146 27.88 -1.95 31.86
#